data_AF-A0AAU4UUL3-F1
#
_entry.id   AF-A0AAU4UUL3-F1
#
_cell.length_a   1.000
_cell.length_b   1.000
_cell.length_c   1.000
_cell.angle_alpha   90.00
_cell.angle_beta   90.00
_cell.angle_gamma   90.00
#
_symmetry.space_group_name_H-M   'P 1'
#
loop_
_entity.id
_entity.type
_entity.pdbx_description
1 polymer ?
#
loop_
_entity_poly.entity_id
_entity_poly.type
_entity_poly.pdbx_seq_one_letter_code
_entity_poly.pdbx_strand_id
1 'polypeptide(L)'
;MTGEDARLAPTGTCWCGCGAEVGIDSFFAPGHDKIAEAALMAVRYDNSVARLLAEHDFGPDGATTIRQAALDSGYWESCPAAECVYVGTSAAVRRHRQEADHLEVLTKPLDVAVGDEAAGEAEEAS
;
A
#
# COMPACT_ATOMS: atom_id res chain seq x y z
N MET A 1 23.96 1.21 23.48
CA MET A 1 24.12 0.56 22.16
C MET A 1 23.02 -0.49 22.05
N THR A 2 21.79 -0.05 21.82
CA THR A 2 20.67 -0.95 21.50
C THR A 2 20.88 -1.38 20.05
N GLY A 3 21.03 -2.68 19.81
CA GLY A 3 21.38 -3.21 18.49
C GLY A 3 20.32 -2.82 17.45
N GLU A 4 20.59 -1.76 16.71
CA GLU A 4 19.87 -1.35 15.52
C GLU A 4 19.96 -2.47 14.48
N ASP A 5 18.79 -2.98 14.10
CA ASP A 5 18.46 -3.80 12.93
C ASP A 5 19.64 -4.42 12.17
N ALA A 6 20.23 -5.47 12.74
CA ALA A 6 21.10 -6.34 11.98
C ALA A 6 20.27 -6.97 10.85
N ARG A 7 20.58 -6.60 9.59
CA ARG A 7 19.95 -7.23 8.43
C ARG A 7 20.17 -8.74 8.50
N LEU A 8 19.08 -9.49 8.33
CA LEU A 8 19.16 -10.94 8.21
C LEU A 8 20.00 -11.29 6.98
N ALA A 9 20.92 -12.24 7.16
CA ALA A 9 21.78 -12.74 6.09
C ALA A 9 21.41 -14.19 5.76
N PRO A 10 21.26 -14.55 4.47
CA PRO A 10 21.05 -15.92 4.04
C PRO A 10 22.20 -16.85 4.47
N THR A 11 21.86 -18.08 4.86
CA THR A 11 22.84 -19.05 5.39
C THR A 11 23.28 -20.11 4.38
N GLY A 12 22.73 -20.11 3.16
CA GLY A 12 22.93 -21.17 2.16
C GLY A 12 22.05 -22.40 2.36
N THR A 13 21.22 -22.44 3.40
CA THR A 13 20.26 -23.52 3.70
C THR A 13 18.85 -22.98 3.81
N CYS A 14 17.86 -23.74 3.37
CA CYS A 14 16.46 -23.34 3.39
C CYS A 14 15.93 -23.16 4.83
N TRP A 15 15.42 -21.96 5.13
CA TRP A 15 14.92 -21.58 6.46
C TRP A 15 13.59 -22.22 6.85
N CYS A 16 12.90 -22.93 5.94
CA CYS A 16 11.76 -23.75 6.33
C CYS A 16 12.16 -24.98 7.18
N GLY A 17 13.46 -25.27 7.30
CA GLY A 17 13.98 -26.37 8.13
C GLY A 17 14.10 -27.72 7.41
N CYS A 18 13.82 -27.79 6.10
CA CYS A 18 13.96 -29.04 5.33
C CYS A 18 15.41 -29.46 5.06
N GLY A 19 16.38 -28.57 5.32
CA GLY A 19 17.81 -28.82 5.10
C GLY A 19 18.27 -28.70 3.64
N ALA A 20 17.40 -28.36 2.69
CA ALA A 20 17.80 -28.14 1.30
C ALA A 20 18.78 -26.97 1.16
N GLU A 21 19.77 -27.10 0.28
CA GLU A 21 20.64 -25.99 -0.11
C GLU A 21 19.87 -24.98 -0.97
N VAL A 22 20.19 -23.70 -0.80
CA VAL A 22 19.57 -22.59 -1.53
C VAL A 22 20.63 -21.69 -2.17
N GLY A 23 20.24 -20.96 -3.20
CA GLY A 23 21.13 -20.07 -3.92
C GLY A 23 21.69 -18.96 -3.03
N ILE A 24 22.78 -18.33 -3.50
CA ILE A 24 23.35 -17.13 -2.91
C ILE A 24 22.23 -16.06 -2.81
N ASP A 25 22.21 -15.36 -1.68
CA ASP A 25 21.20 -14.35 -1.34
C ASP A 25 19.75 -14.85 -1.18
N SER A 26 19.52 -16.18 -1.15
CA SER A 26 18.18 -16.77 -0.97
C SER A 26 18.00 -17.37 0.43
N PHE A 27 16.87 -17.07 1.08
CA PHE A 27 16.51 -17.68 2.37
C PHE A 27 15.75 -19.01 2.24
N PHE A 28 15.00 -19.17 1.14
CA PHE A 28 14.07 -20.30 0.95
C PHE A 28 14.29 -20.98 -0.40
N ALA A 29 14.07 -22.28 -0.45
CA ALA A 29 13.86 -22.99 -1.71
C ALA A 29 12.55 -22.49 -2.37
N PRO A 30 12.38 -22.65 -3.70
CA PRO A 30 11.18 -22.16 -4.38
C PRO A 30 9.88 -22.65 -3.74
N GLY A 31 9.03 -21.71 -3.30
CA GLY A 31 7.73 -21.97 -2.65
C GLY A 31 7.79 -22.37 -1.17
N HIS A 32 8.99 -22.50 -0.58
CA HIS A 32 9.14 -22.91 0.82
C HIS A 32 8.94 -21.77 1.83
N ASP A 33 8.90 -20.52 1.37
CA ASP A 33 8.48 -19.37 2.17
C ASP A 33 7.06 -19.56 2.73
N LYS A 34 6.14 -20.06 1.89
CA LYS A 34 4.76 -20.34 2.31
C LYS A 34 4.64 -21.53 3.24
N ILE A 35 5.51 -22.53 3.10
CA ILE A 35 5.60 -23.65 4.04
C ILE A 35 6.07 -23.16 5.41
N ALA A 36 7.11 -22.31 5.43
CA ALA A 36 7.62 -21.72 6.66
C ALA A 36 6.57 -20.82 7.34
N GLU A 37 5.85 -20.00 6.58
CA GLU A 37 4.74 -19.17 7.06
C GLU A 37 3.63 -20.04 7.67
N ALA A 38 3.18 -21.08 6.97
CA ALA A 38 2.14 -21.98 7.49
C ALA A 38 2.59 -22.72 8.77
N ALA A 39 3.84 -23.16 8.83
CA ALA A 39 4.40 -23.77 10.05
C ALA A 39 4.44 -22.76 11.20
N LEU A 40 4.84 -21.51 10.94
CA LEU A 40 4.82 -20.43 11.94
C LEU A 40 3.39 -20.18 12.45
N MET A 41 2.41 -20.13 11.56
CA MET A 41 0.99 -19.99 11.92
C MET A 41 0.50 -21.11 12.82
N ALA A 42 0.88 -22.35 12.53
CA ALA A 42 0.50 -23.51 13.33
C ALA A 42 1.14 -23.50 14.73
N VAL A 43 2.44 -23.16 14.83
CA VAL A 43 3.19 -23.27 16.09
C VAL A 43 3.06 -22.06 17.01
N ARG A 44 2.72 -20.88 16.48
CA ARG A 44 2.63 -19.63 17.26
C ARG A 44 1.22 -19.09 17.41
N TYR A 45 0.39 -19.29 16.39
CA TYR A 45 -0.86 -18.53 16.28
C TYR A 45 -2.09 -19.44 16.16
N ASP A 46 -2.00 -20.72 16.53
CA ASP A 46 -3.10 -21.69 16.47
C ASP A 46 -3.78 -21.77 15.09
N ASN A 47 -3.02 -21.56 14.02
CA ASN A 47 -3.54 -21.40 12.65
C ASN A 47 -4.61 -20.29 12.49
N SER A 48 -4.56 -19.25 13.33
CA SER A 48 -5.52 -18.15 13.35
C SER A 48 -4.86 -16.83 12.99
N VAL A 49 -5.26 -16.25 11.85
CA VAL A 49 -4.85 -14.90 11.45
C VAL A 49 -5.36 -13.85 12.45
N ALA A 50 -6.54 -14.05 13.03
CA ALA A 50 -7.06 -13.14 14.04
C ALA A 50 -6.16 -13.11 15.30
N ARG A 51 -5.62 -14.26 15.71
CA ARG A 51 -4.66 -14.34 16.81
C ARG A 51 -3.35 -13.65 16.46
N LEU A 52 -2.81 -13.89 15.26
CA LEU A 52 -1.63 -13.17 14.76
C LEU A 52 -1.83 -11.65 14.83
N LEU A 53 -2.94 -11.14 14.32
CA LEU A 53 -3.21 -9.69 14.33
C LEU A 53 -3.32 -9.15 15.76
N ALA A 54 -4.03 -9.86 16.65
CA ALA A 54 -4.18 -9.43 18.04
C ALA A 54 -2.85 -9.42 18.81
N GLU A 55 -1.97 -10.40 18.60
CA GLU A 55 -0.65 -10.46 19.26
C GLU A 55 0.33 -9.40 18.77
N HIS A 56 0.08 -8.80 17.60
CA HIS A 56 0.88 -7.72 17.02
C HIS A 56 0.16 -6.36 17.07
N ASP A 57 -0.76 -6.19 18.03
CA ASP A 57 -1.48 -4.93 18.30
C ASP A 57 -2.36 -4.39 17.15
N PHE A 58 -2.73 -5.27 16.20
CA PHE A 58 -3.62 -4.98 15.08
C PHE A 58 -5.02 -5.59 15.25
N GLY A 59 -5.38 -6.00 16.47
CA GLY A 59 -6.73 -6.44 16.82
C GLY A 59 -7.78 -5.31 16.68
N PRO A 60 -9.07 -5.62 16.87
CA PRO A 60 -10.16 -4.63 16.78
C PRO A 60 -10.03 -3.49 17.80
N ASP A 61 -9.40 -3.76 18.95
CA ASP A 61 -9.14 -2.77 20.01
C ASP A 61 -7.73 -2.14 19.89
N GLY A 62 -7.00 -2.46 18.82
CA GLY A 62 -5.66 -1.92 18.55
C GLY A 62 -5.68 -0.42 18.26
N ALA A 63 -4.60 0.28 18.62
CA ALA A 63 -4.47 1.72 18.39
C ALA A 63 -4.45 2.09 16.90
N THR A 64 -4.00 1.18 16.04
CA THR A 64 -3.99 1.33 14.58
C THR A 64 -4.46 0.05 13.90
N THR A 65 -5.03 0.19 12.71
CA THR A 65 -5.40 -0.98 11.90
C THR A 65 -4.21 -1.47 11.09
N ILE A 66 -4.15 -2.77 10.77
CA ILE A 66 -3.10 -3.31 9.91
C ILE A 66 -3.03 -2.61 8.53
N ARG A 67 -4.17 -2.17 7.99
CA ARG A 67 -4.24 -1.41 6.74
C ARG A 67 -3.57 -0.03 6.89
N GLN A 68 -3.83 0.65 8.00
CA GLN A 68 -3.21 1.95 8.28
C GLN A 68 -1.70 1.81 8.48
N ALA A 69 -1.25 0.81 9.25
CA ALA A 69 0.18 0.54 9.40
C ALA A 69 0.88 0.22 8.06
N ALA A 70 0.19 -0.46 7.14
CA ALA A 70 0.71 -0.71 5.79
C ALA A 70 0.84 0.58 4.95
N LEU A 71 -0.06 1.55 5.14
CA LEU A 71 0.04 2.89 4.53
C LEU A 71 1.18 3.69 5.15
N ASP A 72 1.26 3.73 6.48
CA ASP A 72 2.25 4.51 7.22
C ASP A 72 3.68 4.03 6.95
N SER A 73 3.86 2.74 6.66
CA SER A 73 5.14 2.15 6.25
C SER A 73 5.51 2.37 4.78
N GLY A 74 4.59 2.89 3.96
CA GLY A 74 4.81 3.15 2.53
C GLY A 74 4.80 1.91 1.64
N TYR A 75 4.51 0.71 2.17
CA TYR A 75 4.35 -0.49 1.36
C TYR A 75 3.01 -0.52 0.61
N TRP A 76 1.99 0.13 1.15
CA TRP A 76 0.68 0.32 0.52
C TRP A 76 0.44 1.80 0.22
N GLU A 77 -0.43 2.06 -0.75
CA GLU A 77 -0.88 3.40 -1.11
C GLU A 77 -2.40 3.45 -1.21
N SER A 78 -2.95 4.65 -1.06
CA SER A 78 -4.37 4.95 -1.31
C SER A 78 -4.60 5.30 -2.77
N CYS A 79 -5.77 4.95 -3.30
CA CYS A 79 -6.20 5.42 -4.62
C CYS A 79 -6.29 6.96 -4.62
N PRO A 80 -5.73 7.66 -5.62
CA PRO A 80 -5.72 9.14 -5.64
C PRO A 80 -7.07 9.76 -6.04
N ALA A 81 -8.02 8.97 -6.55
CA ALA A 81 -9.32 9.49 -6.95
C ALA A 81 -10.12 9.98 -5.74
N ALA A 82 -10.77 11.14 -5.91
CA ALA A 82 -11.65 11.69 -4.89
C ALA A 82 -12.74 10.67 -4.51
N GLU A 83 -13.03 10.58 -3.21
CA GLU A 83 -14.05 9.69 -2.64
C GLU A 83 -13.77 8.18 -2.78
N CYS A 84 -12.60 7.77 -3.29
CA CYS A 84 -12.21 6.37 -3.32
C CYS A 84 -11.50 5.94 -2.02
N VAL A 85 -11.99 4.86 -1.39
CA VAL A 85 -11.42 4.31 -0.14
C VAL A 85 -10.53 3.08 -0.37
N TYR A 86 -10.19 2.78 -1.63
CA TYR A 86 -9.35 1.64 -1.96
C TYR A 86 -7.90 1.90 -1.56
N VAL A 87 -7.29 0.90 -0.91
CA VAL A 87 -5.87 0.91 -0.52
C VAL A 87 -5.27 -0.45 -0.84
N GLY A 88 -3.99 -0.48 -1.17
CA GLY A 88 -3.30 -1.73 -1.47
C GLY A 88 -1.88 -1.50 -1.93
N THR A 89 -1.23 -2.55 -2.44
CA THR A 89 0.05 -2.39 -3.12
C THR A 89 -0.09 -1.52 -4.37
N SER A 90 0.99 -0.87 -4.81
CA SER A 90 0.94 0.00 -6.01
C SER A 90 0.43 -0.72 -7.26
N ALA A 91 0.76 -2.00 -7.42
CA ALA A 91 0.24 -2.82 -8.52
C ALA A 91 -1.29 -3.02 -8.41
N ALA A 92 -1.79 -3.24 -7.20
CA ALA A 92 -3.22 -3.41 -6.94
C ALA A 92 -3.99 -2.11 -7.15
N VAL A 93 -3.46 -0.98 -6.68
CA VAL A 93 -4.05 0.35 -6.89
C VAL A 93 -4.07 0.73 -8.37
N ARG A 94 -2.97 0.49 -9.10
CA ARG A 94 -2.93 0.71 -10.56
C ARG A 94 -3.97 -0.12 -11.31
N ARG A 95 -4.16 -1.39 -10.94
CA ARG A 95 -5.19 -2.25 -11.54
C ARG A 95 -6.58 -1.74 -11.20
N HIS A 96 -6.83 -1.45 -9.92
CA HIS A 96 -8.09 -0.89 -9.44
C HIS A 96 -8.48 0.38 -10.22
N ARG A 97 -7.52 1.29 -10.47
CA ARG A 97 -7.78 2.52 -11.24
C ARG A 97 -8.25 2.27 -12.67
N GLN A 98 -7.73 1.23 -13.32
CA GLN A 98 -8.15 0.86 -14.68
C GLN A 98 -9.54 0.22 -14.68
N GLU A 99 -9.82 -0.62 -13.69
CA GLU A 99 -11.09 -1.36 -13.59
C GLU A 99 -12.26 -0.46 -13.12
N ALA A 100 -11.97 0.51 -12.25
CA ALA A 100 -12.95 1.46 -11.71
C ALA A 100 -13.05 2.77 -12.51
N ASP A 101 -12.32 2.89 -13.63
CA ASP A 101 -12.23 4.09 -14.46
C ASP A 101 -11.84 5.37 -13.67
N HIS A 102 -10.96 5.20 -12.69
CA HIS A 102 -10.35 6.28 -11.90
C HIS A 102 -9.06 6.79 -12.59
N LEU A 103 -9.12 6.95 -13.91
CA LEU A 103 -8.07 7.62 -14.66
C LEU A 103 -8.11 9.09 -14.23
N GLU A 104 -6.96 9.63 -13.80
CA GLU A 104 -6.90 11.02 -13.33
C GLU A 104 -7.49 11.92 -14.41
N VAL A 105 -8.61 12.58 -14.08
CA VAL A 105 -8.97 13.84 -14.73
C VAL A 105 -7.85 14.79 -14.32
N LEU A 106 -6.82 14.88 -15.17
CA LEU A 106 -5.96 16.05 -15.22
C LEU A 106 -6.92 17.24 -15.30
N THR A 107 -7.17 17.90 -14.17
CA THR A 107 -7.97 19.11 -14.12
C THR A 107 -7.19 20.15 -14.91
N LYS A 108 -7.44 20.19 -16.21
CA LYS A 108 -7.10 21.30 -17.09
C LYS A 108 -7.67 22.54 -16.42
N PRO A 109 -6.90 23.62 -16.25
CA PRO A 109 -7.42 24.82 -15.60
C PRO A 109 -8.69 25.27 -16.35
N LEU A 110 -9.75 25.53 -15.60
CA LEU A 110 -10.91 26.26 -16.10
C LEU A 110 -10.42 27.62 -16.56
N ASP A 111 -10.39 27.85 -17.86
CA ASP A 111 -10.23 29.17 -18.45
C ASP A 111 -11.45 30.02 -18.01
N VAL A 112 -11.34 30.70 -16.87
CA VAL A 112 -12.27 31.75 -16.47
C VAL A 112 -12.02 32.93 -17.39
N ALA A 113 -12.81 33.03 -18.45
CA ALA A 113 -12.97 34.27 -19.19
C ALA A 113 -13.67 35.28 -18.27
N VAL A 114 -12.89 36.14 -17.62
CA VAL A 114 -13.38 37.37 -17.01
C VAL A 114 -13.85 38.26 -18.16
N GLY A 115 -15.16 38.51 -18.21
CA GLY A 115 -15.75 39.50 -19.11
C GLY A 115 -15.30 40.89 -18.73
N ASP A 116 -14.79 41.63 -19.70
CA ASP A 116 -14.48 43.05 -19.60
C ASP A 116 -15.68 43.83 -20.17
N GLU A 117 -16.53 44.33 -19.28
CA GLU A 117 -17.52 45.36 -19.58
C GLU A 117 -16.92 46.74 -19.24
N ALA A 118 -16.52 47.52 -20.25
CA ALA A 118 -16.60 48.98 -20.21
C ALA A 118 -16.22 49.61 -21.57
N ALA A 119 -17.18 50.25 -22.23
CA ALA A 119 -17.08 51.65 -22.64
C ALA A 119 -18.35 52.02 -23.43
N GLY A 120 -19.22 52.80 -22.78
CA GLY A 120 -20.20 53.60 -23.51
C GLY A 120 -19.52 54.84 -24.10
N GLU A 121 -20.08 55.36 -25.20
CA GLU A 121 -20.05 56.78 -25.53
C GLU A 121 -21.38 57.10 -26.25
N ALA A 122 -22.05 58.12 -25.74
CA ALA A 122 -23.23 58.73 -26.30
C ALA A 122 -22.81 59.78 -27.33
N GLU A 123 -23.57 59.96 -28.41
CA GLU A 123 -23.68 61.28 -29.03
C GLU A 123 -25.08 61.48 -29.63
N GLU A 124 -25.63 62.65 -29.29
CA GLU A 124 -27.00 63.13 -29.52
C GLU A 124 -27.23 63.67 -30.93
N ALA A 125 -28.52 63.80 -31.23
CA ALA A 125 -29.10 64.42 -32.40
C ALA A 125 -28.82 65.92 -32.55
N SER A 126 -28.68 66.37 -33.80
CA SER A 126 -29.29 67.59 -34.35
C SER A 126 -29.32 67.53 -35.87
#